data_AF-A0A959X6N3-F1
#
_entry.id   AF-A0A959X6N3-F1
#
_cell.length_a   1.000
_cell.length_b   1.000
_cell.length_c   1.000
_cell.angle_alpha   90.00
_cell.angle_beta   90.00
_cell.angle_gamma   90.00
#
_symmetry.space_group_name_H-M   'P 1'
#
loop_
_entity.id
_entity.type
_entity.pdbx_description
1 polymer ?
#
loop_
_entity_poly.entity_id
_entity_poly.type
_entity_poly.pdbx_seq_one_letter_code
_entity_poly.pdbx_strand_id
1 'polypeptide(L)'
;MNKLRALLISLVMTVGLATVPALPAGAVTAGVGDGMPVPVRNPNCHANFSAADRQDLLQATNMATIQGFDDVLPRVEYIRDIFVRNHDNAGLFPLVYAEITRRGTDQVGGSGTEYSDPAFVDRLMVEFFRLYLQNLRAYLTGGKMAPQWASYYQLASDCNRTIGRIAAAGINAHMVGDFPFAIRAAGATWANYEDYMKIGIDLVKAIPVISAATQSAYGADLSQAMTIYWVGKAFDSVTQPSMTPLMVFQAVRWNAFVQAMMLTDRGMVEFVKFLANLMWGTADFVLSGLEANRLL
;
A
#
# COMPACT_ATOMS: atom_id res chain seq x y z
N MET A 1 20.81 -18.35 -20.84
CA MET A 1 20.05 -17.90 -19.65
C MET A 1 20.55 -16.59 -19.02
N ASN A 2 21.79 -16.11 -19.24
CA ASN A 2 22.30 -14.88 -18.59
C ASN A 2 22.03 -13.56 -19.35
N LYS A 3 21.72 -13.58 -20.65
CA LYS A 3 21.48 -12.35 -21.43
C LYS A 3 20.04 -11.81 -21.35
N LEU A 4 19.05 -12.68 -21.10
CA LEU A 4 17.64 -12.28 -20.94
C LEU A 4 17.38 -11.61 -19.58
N ARG A 5 18.11 -12.02 -18.53
CA ARG A 5 18.10 -11.37 -17.21
C ARG A 5 18.68 -9.95 -17.26
N ALA A 6 19.71 -9.71 -18.08
CA ALA A 6 20.30 -8.39 -18.27
C ALA A 6 19.39 -7.42 -19.04
N LEU A 7 18.60 -7.90 -20.01
CA LEU A 7 17.65 -7.06 -20.74
C LEU A 7 16.45 -6.62 -19.88
N LEU A 8 15.96 -7.47 -18.97
CA LEU A 8 14.89 -7.07 -18.03
C LEU A 8 15.35 -6.05 -16.98
N ILE A 9 16.62 -6.10 -16.57
CA ILE A 9 17.22 -5.09 -15.66
C ILE A 9 17.30 -3.72 -16.36
N SER A 10 17.51 -3.69 -17.68
CA SER A 10 17.70 -2.45 -18.43
C SER A 10 16.40 -1.71 -18.78
N LEU A 11 15.27 -2.41 -18.91
CA LEU A 11 13.99 -1.80 -19.33
C LEU A 11 13.20 -1.17 -18.16
N VAL A 12 13.39 -1.67 -16.93
CA VAL A 12 12.71 -1.13 -15.74
C VAL A 12 13.46 0.09 -15.17
N MET A 13 14.79 0.15 -15.35
CA MET A 13 15.58 1.32 -14.93
C MET A 13 15.47 2.54 -15.87
N THR A 14 15.03 2.37 -17.11
CA THR A 14 15.03 3.48 -18.10
C THR A 14 13.91 4.49 -17.93
N VAL A 15 12.90 4.23 -17.08
CA VAL A 15 11.85 5.22 -16.80
C VAL A 15 12.20 6.14 -15.61
N GLY A 16 13.22 5.81 -14.80
CA GLY A 16 13.49 6.53 -13.54
C GLY A 16 14.88 7.12 -13.33
N LEU A 17 15.86 6.86 -14.20
CA LEU A 17 17.27 7.22 -13.95
C LEU A 17 17.83 8.13 -15.05
N ALA A 18 17.43 9.39 -15.05
CA ALA A 18 18.22 10.46 -15.66
C ALA A 18 18.50 11.53 -14.61
N THR A 19 19.75 11.50 -14.10
CA THR A 19 20.51 12.59 -13.46
C THR A 19 19.98 13.17 -12.14
N VAL A 20 20.59 12.81 -11.01
CA VAL A 20 20.59 13.63 -9.78
C VAL A 20 22.01 13.63 -9.17
N PRO A 21 22.60 14.79 -8.83
CA PRO A 21 23.94 14.90 -8.25
C PRO A 21 23.97 14.53 -6.77
N ALA A 22 25.14 14.08 -6.30
CA ALA A 22 25.38 13.64 -4.93
C ALA A 22 25.31 14.79 -3.90
N LEU A 23 24.61 14.55 -2.79
CA LEU A 23 24.57 15.42 -1.61
C LEU A 23 25.34 14.78 -0.43
N PRO A 24 25.94 15.59 0.46
CA PRO A 24 26.85 15.09 1.47
C PRO A 24 26.12 14.43 2.65
N ALA A 25 26.79 13.44 3.23
CA ALA A 25 26.31 12.59 4.30
C ALA A 25 26.27 13.31 5.66
N GLY A 26 25.07 13.42 6.23
CA GLY A 26 24.82 13.70 7.64
C GLY A 26 23.89 12.63 8.20
N ALA A 27 24.25 12.05 9.34
CA ALA A 27 23.63 10.87 9.92
C ALA A 27 22.13 11.05 10.26
N VAL A 28 21.28 10.13 9.79
CA VAL A 28 19.89 10.01 10.26
C VAL A 28 19.58 8.54 10.56
N THR A 29 19.28 8.27 11.83
CA THR A 29 18.54 7.09 12.28
C THR A 29 17.22 7.03 11.52
N ALA A 30 16.84 5.88 10.94
CA ALA A 30 15.51 5.66 10.39
C ALA A 30 14.45 5.95 11.49
N GLY A 31 13.97 7.18 11.50
CA GLY A 31 13.16 7.77 12.55
C GLY A 31 12.17 8.74 11.92
N VAL A 32 11.00 8.81 12.52
CA VAL A 32 9.76 9.48 12.08
C VAL A 32 9.89 11.03 12.14
N GLY A 33 11.02 11.59 11.71
CA GLY A 33 11.31 13.03 11.75
C GLY A 33 10.85 13.79 10.49
N ASP A 34 10.86 13.15 9.33
CA ASP A 34 10.68 13.82 8.03
C ASP A 34 9.30 13.56 7.39
N GLY A 35 8.34 13.06 8.18
CA GLY A 35 6.98 12.84 7.70
C GLY A 35 6.22 14.15 7.51
N MET A 36 5.27 14.14 6.56
CA MET A 36 4.39 15.27 6.30
C MET A 36 3.39 15.43 7.45
N PRO A 37 2.99 16.67 7.81
CA PRO A 37 1.91 16.89 8.77
C PRO A 37 0.59 16.37 8.21
N VAL A 38 -0.38 16.10 9.11
CA VAL A 38 -1.74 15.75 8.71
C VAL A 38 -2.34 16.88 7.84
N PRO A 39 -2.93 16.59 6.68
CA PRO A 39 -3.59 17.59 5.86
C PRO A 39 -4.79 18.22 6.59
N VAL A 40 -5.14 19.45 6.20
CA VAL A 40 -6.32 20.14 6.73
C VAL A 40 -7.58 19.37 6.34
N ARG A 41 -8.39 19.02 7.34
CA ARG A 41 -9.62 18.25 7.15
C ARG A 41 -10.75 19.17 6.67
N ASN A 42 -11.45 18.78 5.62
CA ASN A 42 -12.73 19.41 5.29
C ASN A 42 -13.82 18.81 6.20
N PRO A 43 -14.43 19.58 7.11
CA PRO A 43 -15.42 19.06 8.04
C PRO A 43 -16.71 18.58 7.35
N ASN A 44 -16.93 18.96 6.08
CA ASN A 44 -18.14 18.57 5.34
C ASN A 44 -18.06 17.15 4.76
N CYS A 45 -16.86 16.55 4.68
CA CYS A 45 -16.65 15.21 4.11
C CYS A 45 -15.88 14.28 5.04
N HIS A 46 -15.55 14.77 6.23
CA HIS A 46 -15.08 13.95 7.33
C HIS A 46 -16.18 13.70 8.32
N ALA A 47 -16.18 12.48 8.86
CA ALA A 47 -17.06 12.19 9.97
C ALA A 47 -16.62 12.92 11.22
N ASN A 48 -17.61 13.42 11.96
CA ASN A 48 -17.41 13.81 13.34
C ASN A 48 -17.52 12.56 14.22
N PHE A 49 -16.41 11.85 14.38
CA PHE A 49 -16.35 10.65 15.22
C PHE A 49 -16.80 10.96 16.64
N SER A 50 -17.58 10.05 17.22
CA SER A 50 -17.89 10.08 18.65
C SER A 50 -16.60 9.97 19.48
N ALA A 51 -16.63 10.41 20.75
CA ALA A 51 -15.49 10.26 21.64
C ALA A 51 -15.10 8.78 21.83
N ALA A 52 -16.10 7.89 21.87
CA ALA A 52 -15.89 6.44 21.95
C ALA A 52 -15.21 5.91 20.69
N ASP A 53 -15.72 6.24 19.51
CA ASP A 53 -15.13 5.79 18.23
C ASP A 53 -13.69 6.26 18.07
N ARG A 54 -13.41 7.49 18.51
CA ARG A 54 -12.05 8.04 18.49
C ARG A 54 -11.12 7.27 19.44
N GLN A 55 -11.59 6.93 20.64
CA GLN A 55 -10.85 6.13 21.59
C GLN A 55 -10.60 4.72 21.05
N ASP A 56 -11.62 4.10 20.47
CA ASP A 56 -11.56 2.76 19.88
C ASP A 56 -10.53 2.71 18.74
N LEU A 57 -10.53 3.70 17.84
CA LEU A 57 -9.52 3.82 16.78
C LEU A 57 -8.09 4.01 17.36
N LEU A 58 -7.94 4.80 18.43
CA LEU A 58 -6.64 4.98 19.09
C LEU A 58 -6.15 3.70 19.79
N GLN A 59 -7.06 2.88 20.31
CA GLN A 59 -6.73 1.57 20.89
C GLN A 59 -6.39 0.56 19.79
N ALA A 60 -7.19 0.51 18.72
CA ALA A 60 -6.98 -0.37 17.57
C ALA A 60 -5.65 -0.06 16.86
N THR A 61 -5.17 1.19 16.88
CA THR A 61 -3.85 1.56 16.35
C THR A 61 -2.68 1.34 17.32
N ASN A 62 -2.91 0.75 18.50
CA ASN A 62 -1.83 0.43 19.43
C ASN A 62 -1.03 -0.80 18.97
N MET A 63 0.09 -0.53 18.28
CA MET A 63 0.96 -1.58 17.73
C MET A 63 1.65 -2.46 18.79
N ALA A 64 1.79 -1.99 20.04
CA ALA A 64 2.39 -2.77 21.12
C ALA A 64 1.57 -4.00 21.52
N THR A 65 0.29 -4.03 21.12
CA THR A 65 -0.63 -5.14 21.40
C THR A 65 -0.70 -6.18 20.27
N ILE A 66 0.09 -6.04 19.21
CA ILE A 66 0.12 -6.97 18.06
C ILE A 66 1.17 -8.04 18.35
N GLN A 67 0.70 -9.27 18.58
CA GLN A 67 1.50 -10.45 18.88
C GLN A 67 1.79 -11.28 17.63
N GLY A 68 0.87 -11.32 16.67
CA GLY A 68 1.02 -12.13 15.46
C GLY A 68 0.03 -11.80 14.35
N PHE A 69 0.02 -12.64 13.31
CA PHE A 69 -0.85 -12.47 12.15
C PHE A 69 -2.34 -12.59 12.51
N ASP A 70 -2.68 -13.40 13.51
CA ASP A 70 -4.05 -13.57 14.02
C ASP A 70 -4.68 -12.27 14.54
N ASP A 71 -3.85 -11.29 14.95
CA ASP A 71 -4.32 -9.97 15.39
C ASP A 71 -4.68 -9.03 14.23
N VAL A 72 -4.25 -9.34 13.00
CA VAL A 72 -4.34 -8.42 11.85
C VAL A 72 -5.79 -8.30 11.37
N LEU A 73 -6.41 -9.42 11.02
CA LEU A 73 -7.76 -9.43 10.43
C LEU A 73 -8.83 -8.82 11.36
N PRO A 74 -8.97 -9.28 12.63
CA PRO A 74 -10.00 -8.73 13.52
C PRO A 74 -9.84 -7.23 13.74
N ARG A 75 -8.59 -6.75 13.76
CA ARG A 75 -8.28 -5.35 14.02
C ARG A 75 -8.52 -4.45 12.81
N VAL A 76 -8.16 -4.88 11.60
CA VAL A 76 -8.48 -4.11 10.39
C VAL A 76 -9.98 -4.09 10.11
N GLU A 77 -10.70 -5.19 10.42
CA GLU A 77 -12.16 -5.23 10.35
C GLU A 77 -12.80 -4.26 11.36
N TYR A 78 -12.32 -4.25 12.60
CA TYR A 78 -12.81 -3.31 13.60
C TYR A 78 -12.59 -1.84 13.21
N ILE A 79 -11.40 -1.52 12.66
CA ILE A 79 -11.11 -0.19 12.13
C ILE A 79 -12.05 0.14 10.96
N ARG A 80 -12.20 -0.76 9.99
CA ARG A 80 -13.14 -0.61 8.86
C ARG A 80 -14.53 -0.29 9.37
N ASP A 81 -15.05 -1.06 10.31
CA ASP A 81 -16.43 -0.93 10.78
C ASP A 81 -16.68 0.43 11.42
N ILE A 82 -15.69 0.96 12.15
CA ILE A 82 -15.76 2.31 12.70
C ILE A 82 -15.81 3.36 11.59
N PHE A 83 -14.97 3.28 10.56
CA PHE A 83 -15.02 4.25 9.47
C PHE A 83 -16.30 4.15 8.63
N VAL A 84 -16.73 2.93 8.29
CA VAL A 84 -17.91 2.67 7.46
C VAL A 84 -19.18 3.18 8.13
N ARG A 85 -19.39 2.87 9.43
CA ARG A 85 -20.58 3.35 10.17
C ARG A 85 -20.62 4.88 10.34
N ASN A 86 -19.46 5.52 10.23
CA ASN A 86 -19.33 6.98 10.27
C ASN A 86 -19.36 7.62 8.88
N HIS A 87 -19.42 6.83 7.80
CA HIS A 87 -19.37 7.30 6.41
C HIS A 87 -18.14 8.16 6.08
N ASP A 88 -16.99 7.88 6.70
CA ASP A 88 -15.76 8.62 6.44
C ASP A 88 -14.93 7.93 5.35
N ASN A 89 -14.48 8.70 4.37
CA ASN A 89 -13.74 8.21 3.21
C ASN A 89 -12.35 7.66 3.56
N ALA A 90 -11.78 8.00 4.72
CA ALA A 90 -10.56 7.37 5.24
C ALA A 90 -10.78 5.88 5.57
N GLY A 91 -12.02 5.39 5.57
CA GLY A 91 -12.37 3.98 5.69
C GLY A 91 -12.23 3.15 4.42
N LEU A 92 -12.04 3.77 3.26
CA LEU A 92 -11.93 3.04 1.99
C LEU A 92 -10.73 2.10 1.98
N PHE A 93 -9.59 2.54 2.49
CA PHE A 93 -8.42 1.67 2.57
C PHE A 93 -8.60 0.49 3.55
N PRO A 94 -8.99 0.68 4.83
CA PRO A 94 -9.21 -0.46 5.73
C PRO A 94 -10.32 -1.40 5.24
N LEU A 95 -11.32 -0.92 4.50
CA LEU A 95 -12.29 -1.78 3.83
C LEU A 95 -11.61 -2.70 2.82
N VAL A 96 -10.85 -2.14 1.88
CA VAL A 96 -10.08 -2.92 0.89
C VAL A 96 -9.13 -3.90 1.60
N TYR A 97 -8.43 -3.42 2.63
CA TYR A 97 -7.43 -4.21 3.33
C TYR A 97 -8.05 -5.38 4.11
N ALA A 98 -9.22 -5.19 4.75
CA ALA A 98 -9.93 -6.28 5.41
C ALA A 98 -10.33 -7.39 4.42
N GLU A 99 -10.82 -7.04 3.23
CA GLU A 99 -11.22 -8.02 2.21
C GLU A 99 -10.01 -8.80 1.65
N ILE A 100 -8.88 -8.13 1.45
CA ILE A 100 -7.63 -8.77 1.04
C ILE A 100 -7.10 -9.69 2.15
N THR A 101 -7.10 -9.21 3.39
CA THR A 101 -6.57 -9.95 4.55
C THR A 101 -7.41 -11.19 4.85
N ARG A 102 -8.74 -11.10 4.74
CA ARG A 102 -9.63 -12.26 4.95
C ARG A 102 -9.28 -13.40 4.00
N ARG A 103 -9.14 -13.09 2.71
CA ARG A 103 -8.70 -14.06 1.71
C ARG A 103 -7.30 -14.59 1.97
N GLY A 104 -6.37 -13.72 2.37
CA GLY A 104 -5.03 -14.13 2.78
C GLY A 104 -5.05 -15.08 3.97
N THR A 105 -5.94 -14.86 4.94
CA THR A 105 -6.11 -15.71 6.13
C THR A 105 -6.64 -17.09 5.75
N ASP A 106 -7.59 -17.18 4.82
CA ASP A 106 -8.09 -18.47 4.33
C ASP A 106 -6.97 -19.32 3.67
N GLN A 107 -5.97 -18.66 3.06
CA GLN A 107 -4.86 -19.34 2.37
C GLN A 107 -3.66 -19.63 3.27
N VAL A 108 -3.26 -18.67 4.11
CA VAL A 108 -2.13 -18.79 5.04
C VAL A 108 -2.53 -19.69 6.23
N GLY A 109 -3.75 -19.52 6.75
CA GLY A 109 -4.31 -20.28 7.88
C GLY A 109 -4.66 -21.74 7.56
N GLY A 110 -4.62 -22.15 6.29
CA GLY A 110 -4.99 -23.50 5.85
C GLY A 110 -3.97 -24.61 6.18
N SER A 111 -2.73 -24.28 6.54
CA SER A 111 -1.66 -25.18 7.06
C SER A 111 -0.25 -24.62 6.89
N GLY A 112 -0.07 -23.50 6.15
CA GLY A 112 1.23 -22.91 5.87
C GLY A 112 2.17 -23.77 5.00
N THR A 113 1.82 -25.02 4.67
CA THR A 113 2.69 -25.97 3.95
C THR A 113 3.01 -25.57 2.51
N GLU A 114 2.34 -24.53 2.03
CA GLU A 114 2.49 -23.98 0.69
C GLU A 114 3.65 -22.98 0.56
N TYR A 115 4.22 -22.53 1.66
CA TYR A 115 5.35 -21.60 1.70
C TYR A 115 6.61 -22.31 2.19
N SER A 116 7.76 -21.92 1.65
CA SER A 116 9.06 -22.46 2.07
C SER A 116 9.46 -21.94 3.46
N ASP A 117 9.10 -20.70 3.78
CA ASP A 117 9.29 -20.06 5.09
C ASP A 117 7.97 -19.39 5.54
N PRO A 118 7.03 -20.14 6.13
CA PRO A 118 5.77 -19.60 6.62
C PRO A 118 5.96 -18.52 7.69
N ALA A 119 7.02 -18.64 8.50
CA ALA A 119 7.31 -17.65 9.54
C ALA A 119 7.73 -16.29 8.93
N PHE A 120 8.40 -16.28 7.78
CA PHE A 120 8.64 -15.05 7.02
C PHE A 120 7.34 -14.42 6.54
N VAL A 121 6.41 -15.22 6.00
CA VAL A 121 5.11 -14.74 5.53
C VAL A 121 4.34 -14.06 6.67
N ASP A 122 4.27 -14.71 7.84
CA ASP A 122 3.61 -14.14 9.02
C ASP A 122 4.24 -12.81 9.45
N ARG A 123 5.58 -12.75 9.55
CA ARG A 123 6.29 -11.51 9.87
C ARG A 123 6.00 -10.41 8.86
N LEU A 124 6.03 -10.73 7.56
CA LEU A 124 5.76 -9.78 6.49
C LEU A 124 4.36 -9.18 6.61
N MET A 125 3.34 -10.01 6.81
CA MET A 125 1.96 -9.54 6.93
C MET A 125 1.77 -8.64 8.16
N VAL A 126 2.41 -8.97 9.29
CA VAL A 126 2.39 -8.15 10.51
C VAL A 126 3.13 -6.81 10.31
N GLU A 127 4.31 -6.81 9.69
CA GLU A 127 5.06 -5.57 9.44
C GLU A 127 4.34 -4.64 8.47
N PHE A 128 3.67 -5.20 7.46
CA PHE A 128 2.85 -4.42 6.55
C PHE A 128 1.68 -3.75 7.30
N PHE A 129 1.00 -4.51 8.17
CA PHE A 129 -0.06 -3.98 9.01
C PHE A 129 0.41 -2.90 9.99
N ARG A 130 1.60 -3.07 10.60
CA ARG A 130 2.20 -2.08 11.51
C ARG A 130 2.43 -0.75 10.81
N LEU A 131 2.95 -0.75 9.58
CA LEU A 131 3.15 0.49 8.81
C LEU A 131 1.82 1.21 8.53
N TYR A 132 0.76 0.48 8.19
CA TYR A 132 -0.57 1.08 8.07
C TYR A 132 -1.04 1.72 9.39
N LEU A 133 -0.99 0.97 10.50
CA LEU A 133 -1.45 1.47 11.80
C LEU A 133 -0.65 2.66 12.30
N GLN A 134 0.66 2.70 12.01
CA GLN A 134 1.51 3.84 12.32
C GLN A 134 1.00 5.12 11.64
N ASN A 135 0.71 5.04 10.33
CA ASN A 135 0.22 6.18 9.56
C ASN A 135 -1.22 6.56 9.95
N LEU A 136 -2.08 5.58 10.22
CA LEU A 136 -3.42 5.84 10.76
C LEU A 136 -3.37 6.51 12.13
N ARG A 137 -2.51 6.05 13.03
CA ARG A 137 -2.34 6.69 14.34
C ARG A 137 -1.89 8.14 14.19
N ALA A 138 -0.89 8.40 13.34
CA ALA A 138 -0.43 9.74 13.05
C ALA A 138 -1.58 10.62 12.50
N TYR A 139 -2.40 10.10 11.59
CA TYR A 139 -3.59 10.79 11.11
C TYR A 139 -4.58 11.14 12.23
N LEU A 140 -4.82 10.22 13.17
CA LEU A 140 -5.76 10.42 14.29
C LEU A 140 -5.25 11.43 15.34
N THR A 141 -3.94 11.48 15.57
CA THR A 141 -3.31 12.29 16.62
C THR A 141 -2.70 13.60 16.14
N GLY A 142 -2.76 13.92 14.84
CA GLY A 142 -2.07 15.11 14.30
C GLY A 142 -0.56 14.93 14.15
N GLY A 143 -0.08 13.69 14.12
CA GLY A 143 1.34 13.35 14.00
C GLY A 143 1.90 13.48 12.59
N LYS A 144 3.17 13.13 12.43
CA LYS A 144 3.85 13.03 11.13
C LYS A 144 3.62 11.64 10.53
N MET A 145 3.39 11.58 9.23
CA MET A 145 3.16 10.34 8.49
C MET A 145 3.96 10.30 7.18
N ALA A 146 4.03 9.15 6.53
CA ALA A 146 4.69 9.03 5.24
C ALA A 146 3.99 9.92 4.19
N PRO A 147 4.72 10.54 3.24
CA PRO A 147 4.14 11.43 2.23
C PRO A 147 2.99 10.81 1.43
N GLN A 148 3.11 9.52 1.11
CA GLN A 148 2.10 8.75 0.38
C GLN A 148 0.78 8.65 1.16
N TRP A 149 0.88 8.39 2.46
CA TRP A 149 -0.27 8.34 3.34
C TRP A 149 -0.87 9.74 3.58
N ALA A 150 -0.04 10.78 3.70
CA ALA A 150 -0.53 12.16 3.81
C ALA A 150 -1.36 12.55 2.57
N SER A 151 -0.90 12.18 1.38
CA SER A 151 -1.65 12.37 0.14
C SER A 151 -2.97 11.59 0.12
N TYR A 152 -2.97 10.33 0.55
CA TYR A 152 -4.20 9.54 0.70
C TYR A 152 -5.22 10.23 1.62
N TYR A 153 -4.80 10.64 2.83
CA TYR A 153 -5.72 11.29 3.77
C TYR A 153 -6.17 12.66 3.28
N GLN A 154 -5.36 13.37 2.48
CA GLN A 154 -5.77 14.62 1.85
C GLN A 154 -6.90 14.37 0.83
N LEU A 155 -6.78 13.33 0.00
CA LEU A 155 -7.82 12.94 -0.95
C LEU A 155 -9.09 12.47 -0.22
N ALA A 156 -8.95 11.69 0.85
CA ALA A 156 -10.06 11.29 1.69
C ALA A 156 -10.76 12.50 2.37
N SER A 157 -10.04 13.60 2.55
CA SER A 157 -10.56 14.87 3.07
C SER A 157 -11.23 15.74 2.01
N ASP A 158 -11.15 15.40 0.73
CA ASP A 158 -11.62 16.24 -0.37
C ASP A 158 -12.93 15.68 -0.95
N CYS A 159 -14.01 16.42 -0.69
CA CYS A 159 -15.37 16.12 -1.16
C CYS A 159 -15.51 15.95 -2.68
N ASN A 160 -14.57 16.50 -3.44
CA ASN A 160 -14.65 16.52 -4.89
C ASN A 160 -13.98 15.29 -5.54
N ARG A 161 -13.42 14.40 -4.72
CA ARG A 161 -12.72 13.21 -5.21
C ARG A 161 -13.67 12.04 -5.35
N THR A 162 -13.43 11.23 -6.38
CA THR A 162 -14.21 10.01 -6.57
C THR A 162 -13.79 8.95 -5.56
N ILE A 163 -14.73 8.09 -5.17
CA ILE A 163 -14.47 6.99 -4.24
C ILE A 163 -13.37 6.06 -4.80
N GLY A 164 -13.35 5.83 -6.11
CA GLY A 164 -12.30 5.05 -6.77
C GLY A 164 -10.92 5.70 -6.68
N ARG A 165 -10.83 7.03 -6.82
CA ARG A 165 -9.57 7.75 -6.64
C ARG A 165 -9.01 7.60 -5.23
N ILE A 166 -9.86 7.76 -4.23
CA ILE A 166 -9.46 7.68 -2.81
C ILE A 166 -9.01 6.26 -2.48
N ALA A 167 -9.78 5.24 -2.86
CA ALA A 167 -9.43 3.84 -2.64
C ALA A 167 -8.10 3.47 -3.31
N ALA A 168 -7.93 3.86 -4.59
CA ALA A 168 -6.70 3.59 -5.34
C ALA A 168 -5.48 4.32 -4.73
N ALA A 169 -5.65 5.52 -4.18
CA ALA A 169 -4.56 6.23 -3.50
C ALA A 169 -4.07 5.50 -2.25
N GLY A 170 -4.98 4.97 -1.43
CA GLY A 170 -4.62 4.20 -0.24
C GLY A 170 -3.91 2.90 -0.59
N ILE A 171 -4.40 2.20 -1.61
CA ILE A 171 -3.75 1.02 -2.18
C ILE A 171 -2.33 1.34 -2.66
N ASN A 172 -2.17 2.44 -3.42
CA ASN A 172 -0.87 2.87 -3.94
C ASN A 172 0.10 3.24 -2.82
N ALA A 173 -0.37 3.95 -1.79
CA ALA A 173 0.43 4.30 -0.62
C ALA A 173 0.94 3.04 0.10
N HIS A 174 0.08 2.05 0.29
CA HIS A 174 0.46 0.82 0.96
C HIS A 174 1.39 -0.05 0.10
N MET A 175 1.04 -0.27 -1.17
CA MET A 175 1.77 -1.21 -2.02
C MET A 175 3.09 -0.67 -2.58
N VAL A 176 3.20 0.63 -2.80
CA VAL A 176 4.45 1.23 -3.32
C VAL A 176 5.25 1.88 -2.20
N GLY A 177 4.57 2.57 -1.28
CA GLY A 177 5.20 3.26 -0.17
C GLY A 177 5.70 2.30 0.93
N ASP A 178 4.85 1.39 1.40
CA ASP A 178 5.17 0.58 2.59
C ASP A 178 5.96 -0.71 2.26
N PHE A 179 5.75 -1.33 1.10
CA PHE A 179 6.31 -2.68 0.82
C PHE A 179 7.82 -2.81 1.00
N PRO A 180 8.69 -1.92 0.46
CA PRO A 180 10.13 -2.05 0.64
C PRO A 180 10.54 -2.11 2.11
N PHE A 181 9.88 -1.32 2.94
CA PHE A 181 10.15 -1.22 4.37
C PHE A 181 9.58 -2.40 5.14
N ALA A 182 8.38 -2.87 4.81
CA ALA A 182 7.77 -4.07 5.42
C ALA A 182 8.59 -5.32 5.14
N ILE A 183 9.01 -5.52 3.88
CA ILE A 183 9.84 -6.66 3.46
C ILE A 183 11.17 -6.65 4.22
N ARG A 184 11.80 -5.48 4.35
CA ARG A 184 13.04 -5.34 5.11
C ARG A 184 12.83 -5.62 6.60
N ALA A 185 11.78 -5.03 7.20
CA ALA A 185 11.45 -5.19 8.62
C ALA A 185 11.13 -6.65 8.98
N ALA A 186 10.51 -7.40 8.06
CA ALA A 186 10.23 -8.82 8.21
C ALA A 186 11.49 -9.72 8.18
N GLY A 187 12.65 -9.13 7.90
CA GLY A 187 13.94 -9.83 7.83
C GLY A 187 14.14 -10.59 6.53
N ALA A 188 13.51 -10.15 5.43
CA ALA A 188 13.64 -10.83 4.15
C ALA A 188 15.11 -10.96 3.70
N THR A 189 15.39 -12.10 3.06
CA THR A 189 16.59 -12.35 2.26
C THR A 189 16.18 -12.79 0.86
N TRP A 190 17.14 -12.92 -0.06
CA TRP A 190 16.87 -13.47 -1.39
C TRP A 190 16.21 -14.86 -1.38
N ALA A 191 16.38 -15.65 -0.32
CA ALA A 191 15.73 -16.96 -0.17
C ALA A 191 14.20 -16.84 -0.03
N ASN A 192 13.70 -15.69 0.45
CA ASN A 192 12.27 -15.44 0.66
C ASN A 192 11.55 -14.90 -0.58
N TYR A 193 12.27 -14.74 -1.71
CA TYR A 193 11.73 -14.13 -2.93
C TYR A 193 10.50 -14.88 -3.47
N GLU A 194 10.56 -16.21 -3.55
CA GLU A 194 9.48 -17.01 -4.14
C GLU A 194 8.21 -16.95 -3.27
N ASP A 195 8.35 -17.08 -1.95
CA ASP A 195 7.23 -16.94 -1.01
C ASP A 195 6.62 -15.53 -1.10
N TYR A 196 7.45 -14.48 -1.14
CA TYR A 196 6.99 -13.10 -1.33
C TYR A 196 6.18 -12.95 -2.62
N MET A 197 6.65 -13.48 -3.75
CA MET A 197 5.93 -13.34 -5.02
C MET A 197 4.65 -14.17 -5.05
N LYS A 198 4.63 -15.33 -4.39
CA LYS A 198 3.47 -16.20 -4.28
C LYS A 198 2.28 -15.50 -3.62
N ILE A 199 2.49 -14.78 -2.51
CA ILE A 199 1.45 -13.99 -1.81
C ILE A 199 0.69 -13.04 -2.76
N GLY A 200 1.36 -12.51 -3.80
CA GLY A 200 0.76 -11.50 -4.67
C GLY A 200 -0.28 -12.00 -5.66
N ILE A 201 -0.10 -13.23 -6.15
CA ILE A 201 -0.94 -13.75 -7.24
C ILE A 201 -2.40 -13.85 -6.80
N ASP A 202 -2.65 -14.05 -5.51
CA ASP A 202 -3.99 -14.24 -4.98
C ASP A 202 -4.73 -12.93 -4.67
N LEU A 203 -4.02 -11.80 -4.57
CA LEU A 203 -4.63 -10.48 -4.34
C LEU A 203 -5.60 -10.07 -5.46
N VAL A 204 -5.27 -10.40 -6.72
CA VAL A 204 -6.11 -10.07 -7.89
C VAL A 204 -7.47 -10.76 -7.82
N LYS A 205 -7.55 -11.93 -7.17
CA LYS A 205 -8.81 -12.67 -6.99
C LYS A 205 -9.74 -12.01 -5.96
N ALA A 206 -9.24 -11.04 -5.18
CA ALA A 206 -10.05 -10.30 -4.21
C ALA A 206 -10.90 -9.19 -4.84
N ILE A 207 -10.58 -8.76 -6.07
CA ILE A 207 -11.20 -7.61 -6.74
C ILE A 207 -12.75 -7.66 -6.71
N PRO A 208 -13.43 -8.77 -7.09
CA PRO A 208 -14.89 -8.78 -7.11
C PRO A 208 -15.52 -8.54 -5.72
N VAL A 209 -14.89 -9.04 -4.66
CA VAL A 209 -15.39 -8.89 -3.29
C VAL A 209 -15.10 -7.49 -2.75
N ILE A 210 -13.94 -6.92 -3.06
CA ILE A 210 -13.60 -5.52 -2.74
C ILE A 210 -14.62 -4.57 -3.39
N SER A 211 -14.94 -4.78 -4.67
CA SER A 211 -15.92 -3.98 -5.38
C SER A 211 -17.31 -4.08 -4.74
N ALA A 212 -17.77 -5.29 -4.42
CA ALA A 212 -19.06 -5.48 -3.77
C ALA A 212 -19.12 -4.82 -2.38
N ALA A 213 -18.06 -4.97 -1.57
CA ALA A 213 -17.97 -4.36 -0.25
C ALA A 213 -17.96 -2.82 -0.34
N THR A 214 -17.23 -2.24 -1.31
CA THR A 214 -17.18 -0.79 -1.51
C THR A 214 -18.52 -0.26 -2.02
N GLN A 215 -19.17 -0.96 -2.95
CA GLN A 215 -20.50 -0.59 -3.42
C GLN A 215 -21.52 -0.59 -2.28
N SER A 216 -21.43 -1.56 -1.38
CA SER A 216 -22.32 -1.65 -0.22
C SER A 216 -22.07 -0.55 0.82
N ALA A 217 -20.81 -0.20 1.09
CA ALA A 217 -20.45 0.74 2.16
C ALA A 217 -20.43 2.21 1.71
N TYR A 218 -20.02 2.47 0.46
CA TYR A 218 -19.75 3.80 -0.07
C TYR A 218 -20.49 4.10 -1.37
N GLY A 219 -21.31 3.17 -1.87
CA GLY A 219 -22.12 3.40 -3.07
C GLY A 219 -21.33 3.41 -4.39
N ALA A 220 -20.07 2.96 -4.39
CA ALA A 220 -19.20 2.99 -5.56
C ALA A 220 -18.67 1.61 -5.95
N ASP A 221 -18.77 1.29 -7.23
CA ASP A 221 -18.19 0.08 -7.81
C ASP A 221 -16.74 0.32 -8.21
N LEU A 222 -15.82 -0.31 -7.48
CA LEU A 222 -14.38 -0.23 -7.77
C LEU A 222 -13.94 -1.16 -8.89
N SER A 223 -14.83 -1.95 -9.50
CA SER A 223 -14.43 -2.99 -10.46
C SER A 223 -13.66 -2.41 -11.64
N GLN A 224 -14.13 -1.30 -12.20
CA GLN A 224 -13.44 -0.63 -13.31
C GLN A 224 -12.10 -0.04 -12.85
N ALA A 225 -12.08 0.70 -11.73
CA ALA A 225 -10.88 1.30 -11.17
C ALA A 225 -9.79 0.26 -10.85
N MET A 226 -10.16 -0.82 -10.18
CA MET A 226 -9.29 -1.94 -9.82
C MET A 226 -8.87 -2.75 -11.06
N THR A 227 -9.76 -2.93 -12.03
CA THR A 227 -9.40 -3.56 -13.31
C THR A 227 -8.42 -2.68 -14.09
N ILE A 228 -8.54 -1.36 -14.04
CA ILE A 228 -7.61 -0.50 -14.75
C ILE A 228 -6.25 -0.46 -14.04
N TYR A 229 -6.25 -0.36 -12.71
CA TYR A 229 -5.03 -0.27 -11.89
C TYR A 229 -4.29 -1.61 -11.79
N TRP A 230 -5.00 -2.73 -11.65
CA TRP A 230 -4.41 -4.08 -11.53
C TRP A 230 -4.46 -4.91 -12.81
N VAL A 231 -5.42 -4.63 -13.69
CA VAL A 231 -5.72 -5.41 -14.92
C VAL A 231 -5.40 -4.61 -16.21
N GLY A 232 -4.58 -3.55 -16.10
CA GLY A 232 -3.61 -3.11 -17.12
C GLY A 232 -4.14 -2.46 -18.40
N LYS A 233 -5.45 -2.33 -18.64
CA LYS A 233 -5.95 -1.68 -19.87
C LYS A 233 -5.54 -0.21 -20.03
N ALA A 234 -5.27 0.53 -18.95
CA ALA A 234 -4.69 1.89 -19.06
C ALA A 234 -3.16 1.89 -19.10
N PHE A 235 -2.51 0.82 -18.64
CA PHE A 235 -1.08 0.66 -18.83
C PHE A 235 -0.77 0.29 -20.29
N ASP A 236 -1.66 -0.42 -20.99
CA ASP A 236 -1.50 -0.73 -22.43
C ASP A 236 -1.45 0.52 -23.34
N SER A 237 -2.01 1.65 -22.91
CA SER A 237 -1.97 2.92 -23.67
C SER A 237 -0.71 3.76 -23.39
N VAL A 238 0.03 3.46 -22.32
CA VAL A 238 1.23 4.21 -21.87
C VAL A 238 2.51 3.35 -21.90
N THR A 239 2.37 2.03 -21.80
CA THR A 239 3.44 1.03 -21.85
C THR A 239 3.28 0.14 -23.08
N GLN A 240 4.36 -0.49 -23.53
CA GLN A 240 4.39 -1.26 -24.78
C GLN A 240 3.25 -2.30 -24.83
N PRO A 241 2.65 -2.57 -26.02
CA PRO A 241 1.45 -3.41 -26.21
C PRO A 241 1.59 -4.91 -25.87
N SER A 242 2.56 -5.29 -25.04
CA SER A 242 2.92 -6.68 -24.72
C SER A 242 3.03 -7.00 -23.23
N MET A 243 2.83 -6.03 -22.31
CA MET A 243 2.85 -6.32 -20.88
C MET A 243 1.46 -6.68 -20.38
N THR A 244 1.27 -7.93 -19.96
CA THR A 244 0.03 -8.31 -19.28
C THR A 244 -0.08 -7.57 -17.93
N PRO A 245 -1.30 -7.39 -17.40
CA PRO A 245 -1.46 -6.67 -16.14
C PRO A 245 -0.81 -7.34 -14.94
N LEU A 246 -0.80 -8.67 -14.95
CA LEU A 246 -0.05 -9.46 -13.98
C LEU A 246 1.45 -9.12 -14.05
N MET A 247 2.01 -8.83 -15.23
CA MET A 247 3.42 -8.42 -15.34
C MET A 247 3.67 -7.05 -14.70
N VAL A 248 2.79 -6.07 -14.87
CA VAL A 248 2.92 -4.75 -14.23
C VAL A 248 2.86 -4.89 -12.71
N PHE A 249 1.87 -5.63 -12.21
CA PHE A 249 1.73 -5.92 -10.79
C PHE A 249 2.98 -6.60 -10.21
N GLN A 250 3.47 -7.63 -10.90
CA GLN A 250 4.68 -8.35 -10.47
C GLN A 250 5.94 -7.49 -10.61
N ALA A 251 6.00 -6.53 -11.53
CA ALA A 251 7.11 -5.59 -11.61
C ALA A 251 7.13 -4.63 -10.42
N VAL A 252 5.99 -4.15 -9.93
CA VAL A 252 5.90 -3.34 -8.70
C VAL A 252 6.43 -4.14 -7.51
N ARG A 253 5.98 -5.40 -7.37
CA ARG A 253 6.44 -6.29 -6.29
C ARG A 253 7.92 -6.60 -6.37
N TRP A 254 8.41 -6.94 -7.57
CA TRP A 254 9.84 -7.16 -7.81
C TRP A 254 10.68 -5.95 -7.39
N ASN A 255 10.28 -4.74 -7.81
CA ASN A 255 10.98 -3.51 -7.43
C ASN A 255 10.98 -3.31 -5.92
N ALA A 256 9.85 -3.55 -5.24
CA ALA A 256 9.78 -3.42 -3.80
C ALA A 256 10.71 -4.41 -3.08
N PHE A 257 10.80 -5.65 -3.56
CA PHE A 257 11.73 -6.64 -3.03
C PHE A 257 13.19 -6.25 -3.23
N VAL A 258 13.55 -5.77 -4.43
CA VAL A 258 14.92 -5.27 -4.72
C VAL A 258 15.26 -4.09 -3.80
N GLN A 259 14.34 -3.13 -3.64
CA GLN A 259 14.52 -2.00 -2.72
C GLN A 259 14.70 -2.48 -1.27
N ALA A 260 13.95 -3.49 -0.84
CA ALA A 260 14.14 -4.10 0.48
C ALA A 260 15.53 -4.72 0.66
N MET A 261 16.08 -5.35 -0.38
CA MET A 261 17.46 -5.84 -0.36
C MET A 261 18.47 -4.68 -0.30
N MET A 262 18.19 -3.55 -0.95
CA MET A 262 19.06 -2.35 -0.85
C MET A 262 19.04 -1.76 0.57
N LEU A 263 17.92 -1.83 1.28
CA LEU A 263 17.80 -1.41 2.69
C LEU A 263 18.61 -2.29 3.68
N THR A 264 19.33 -3.30 3.21
CA THR A 264 20.36 -3.97 4.02
C THR A 264 21.55 -3.03 4.29
N ASP A 265 21.84 -2.12 3.36
CA ASP A 265 22.81 -1.05 3.53
C ASP A 265 22.12 0.23 4.04
N ARG A 266 22.59 0.74 5.19
CA ARG A 266 22.07 1.97 5.78
C ARG A 266 22.30 3.19 4.88
N GLY A 267 23.33 3.18 4.05
CA GLY A 267 23.60 4.26 3.08
C GLY A 267 22.54 4.40 1.99
N MET A 268 21.70 3.37 1.80
CA MET A 268 20.70 3.33 0.73
C MET A 268 19.31 3.80 1.17
N VAL A 269 19.08 4.11 2.45
CA VAL A 269 17.75 4.45 2.98
C VAL A 269 17.11 5.62 2.24
N GLU A 270 17.82 6.75 2.10
CA GLU A 270 17.27 7.94 1.44
C GLU A 270 17.09 7.72 -0.06
N PHE A 271 17.96 6.94 -0.69
CA PHE A 271 17.79 6.56 -2.08
C PHE A 271 16.56 5.67 -2.30
N VAL A 272 16.32 4.71 -1.42
CA VAL A 272 15.12 3.87 -1.47
C VAL A 272 13.86 4.68 -1.22
N LYS A 273 13.87 5.60 -0.23
CA LYS A 273 12.75 6.55 -0.03
C LYS A 273 12.49 7.38 -1.29
N PHE A 274 13.54 7.90 -1.94
CA PHE A 274 13.42 8.63 -3.20
C PHE A 274 12.79 7.76 -4.30
N LEU A 275 13.27 6.54 -4.49
CA LEU A 275 12.71 5.61 -5.48
C LEU A 275 11.24 5.25 -5.20
N ALA A 276 10.91 4.94 -3.94
CA ALA A 276 9.54 4.64 -3.54
C ALA A 276 8.61 5.85 -3.77
N ASN A 277 9.06 7.07 -3.46
CA ASN A 277 8.30 8.30 -3.73
C ASN A 277 8.13 8.56 -5.23
N LEU A 278 9.18 8.33 -6.03
CA LEU A 278 9.12 8.50 -7.48
C LEU A 278 8.11 7.53 -8.10
N MET A 279 8.21 6.24 -7.76
CA MET A 279 7.28 5.21 -8.25
C MET A 279 5.84 5.50 -7.81
N TRP A 280 5.66 5.86 -6.53
CA TRP A 280 4.35 6.23 -6.00
C TRP A 280 3.76 7.42 -6.74
N GLY A 281 4.55 8.48 -6.96
CA GLY A 281 4.12 9.70 -7.64
C GLY A 281 3.77 9.48 -9.11
N THR A 282 4.52 8.61 -9.81
CA THR A 282 4.15 8.20 -11.18
C THR A 282 2.80 7.48 -11.20
N ALA A 283 2.58 6.53 -10.29
CA ALA A 283 1.30 5.84 -10.18
C ALA A 283 0.16 6.81 -9.80
N ASP A 284 0.40 7.75 -8.88
CA ASP A 284 -0.58 8.74 -8.46
C ASP A 284 -0.95 9.75 -9.57
N PHE A 285 0.01 10.09 -10.43
CA PHE A 285 -0.24 10.87 -11.64
C PHE A 285 -1.17 10.14 -12.62
N VAL A 286 -0.93 8.85 -12.86
CA VAL A 286 -1.82 8.02 -13.69
C VAL A 286 -3.21 7.96 -13.09
N LEU A 287 -3.34 7.73 -11.78
CA LEU A 287 -4.63 7.73 -11.07
C LEU A 287 -5.37 9.06 -11.22
N SER A 288 -4.67 10.19 -11.12
CA SER A 288 -5.25 11.51 -11.33
C SER A 288 -5.76 11.70 -12.77
N GLY A 289 -5.03 11.18 -13.76
CA GLY A 289 -5.48 11.15 -15.15
C GLY A 289 -6.74 10.29 -15.35
N LEU A 290 -6.81 9.13 -14.70
CA LEU A 290 -7.99 8.25 -14.76
C LEU A 290 -9.22 8.91 -14.12
N GLU A 291 -9.06 9.55 -12.95
CA GLU A 291 -10.14 10.32 -12.30
C GLU A 291 -10.64 11.43 -13.23
N ALA A 292 -9.74 12.22 -13.82
CA ALA A 292 -10.11 13.32 -14.73
C ALA A 292 -10.88 12.84 -15.98
N ASN A 293 -10.66 11.60 -16.40
CA ASN A 293 -11.36 10.97 -17.52
C ASN A 293 -12.59 10.13 -17.08
N ARG A 294 -13.01 10.24 -15.81
CA ARG A 294 -14.17 9.52 -15.23
C ARG A 294 -14.03 8.00 -15.31
N LEU A 295 -12.82 7.51 -15.12
CA LEU A 295 -12.49 6.08 -15.07
C LEU A 295 -12.29 5.55 -13.64
N LEU A 296 -12.39 6.42 -12.63
CA LEU A 296 -12.32 6.12 -11.20
C LEU A 296 -13.51 6.71 -10.44
#